data_AF-A0A7S3HZF3-F1
#
_entry.id   AF-A0A7S3HZF3-F1
#
_cell.length_a   1.000
_cell.length_b   1.000
_cell.length_c   1.000
_cell.angle_alpha   90.00
_cell.angle_beta   90.00
_cell.angle_gamma   90.00
#
_symmetry.space_group_name_H-M   'P 1'
#
loop_
_entity.id
_entity.type
_entity.pdbx_description
1 polymer ?
#
loop_
_entity_poly.entity_id
_entity_poly.type
_entity_poly.pdbx_seq_one_letter_code
_entity_poly.pdbx_strand_id
1 'polypeptide(L)'
;MIGYSLMGLMMAKNTLTFTWAFELVTKKHKSCASTCLLVLDFSVSIIAGLFFLSISREWKLLMYPFFAAGALGYIIVTLMVPESPQWLLLQGRKAEAIESLNYIAKVNRSNNRISQDVNFVQ
;
A
#
# COMPACT_ATOMS: atom_id res chain seq x y z
N MET A 1 24.16 -10.07 13.62
CA MET A 1 23.93 -10.52 12.22
C MET A 1 22.49 -10.91 11.95
N ILE A 2 21.84 -11.69 12.83
CA ILE A 2 20.43 -12.12 12.68
C ILE A 2 19.45 -10.96 12.39
N GLY A 3 19.60 -9.83 13.08
CA GLY A 3 18.73 -8.66 12.86
C GLY A 3 18.79 -8.07 11.45
N TYR A 4 19.97 -8.02 10.83
CA TYR A 4 20.11 -7.52 9.45
C TYR A 4 19.53 -8.50 8.43
N SER A 5 19.67 -9.81 8.66
CA SER A 5 19.03 -10.84 7.83
C SER A 5 17.50 -10.75 7.92
N LEU A 6 16.95 -10.54 9.12
CA LEU A 6 15.51 -10.36 9.32
C LEU A 6 15.02 -9.07 8.65
N MET A 7 15.77 -7.98 8.76
CA MET A 7 15.43 -6.71 8.09
C MET A 7 15.43 -6.85 6.55
N GLY A 8 16.37 -7.62 5.99
CA GLY A 8 16.40 -7.95 4.57
C GLY A 8 15.19 -8.75 4.11
N LEU A 9 14.71 -9.71 4.91
CA LEU A 9 13.46 -10.43 4.60
C LEU A 9 12.24 -9.51 4.64
N MET A 10 12.17 -8.59 5.59
CA MET A 10 11.05 -7.64 5.71
C MET A 10 10.97 -6.66 4.54
N MET A 11 12.06 -6.43 3.81
CA MET A 11 12.05 -5.62 2.57
C MET A 11 11.21 -6.26 1.47
N ALA A 12 11.06 -7.59 1.44
CA ALA A 12 10.19 -8.26 0.46
C ALA A 12 8.72 -7.83 0.60
N LYS A 13 8.31 -7.40 1.80
CA LYS A 13 6.97 -6.84 2.05
C LYS A 13 6.73 -5.57 1.24
N ASN A 14 7.75 -4.76 0.98
CA ASN A 14 7.57 -3.49 0.27
C ASN A 14 7.05 -3.72 -1.15
N THR A 15 7.51 -4.78 -1.83
CA THR A 15 7.02 -5.16 -3.16
C THR A 15 5.53 -5.46 -3.16
N LEU A 16 5.01 -6.15 -2.14
CA LEU A 16 3.58 -6.44 -1.99
C LEU A 16 2.75 -5.14 -1.89
N THR A 17 3.22 -4.19 -1.07
CA THR A 17 2.54 -2.89 -0.91
C THR A 17 2.46 -2.12 -2.24
N PHE A 18 3.54 -2.12 -3.02
CA PHE A 18 3.54 -1.47 -4.33
C PHE A 18 2.54 -2.14 -5.28
N THR A 19 2.60 -3.46 -5.42
CA THR A 19 1.69 -4.21 -6.29
C THR A 19 0.24 -3.93 -5.91
N TRP A 20 -0.09 -4.02 -4.62
CA TRP A 20 -1.44 -3.76 -4.13
C TRP A 20 -1.92 -2.34 -4.43
N ALA A 21 -1.09 -1.31 -4.20
CA ALA A 21 -1.44 0.06 -4.53
C ALA A 21 -1.63 0.28 -6.05
N PHE A 22 -0.82 -0.37 -6.88
CA PHE A 22 -0.93 -0.31 -8.35
C PHE A 22 -2.18 -0.96 -8.93
N GLU A 23 -2.71 -1.97 -8.25
CA GLU A 23 -3.94 -2.66 -8.64
C GLU A 23 -5.18 -1.81 -8.39
N LEU A 24 -5.15 -0.96 -7.36
CA LEU A 24 -6.22 -0.03 -7.02
C LEU A 24 -6.23 1.24 -7.89
N VAL A 25 -5.09 1.62 -8.46
CA VAL A 25 -4.96 2.86 -9.26
C VAL A 25 -5.34 2.64 -10.73
N THR A 26 -6.06 3.61 -11.29
CA THR A 26 -6.42 3.61 -12.73
C THR A 26 -5.20 3.69 -13.63
N LYS A 27 -5.20 2.98 -14.78
CA LYS A 27 -4.07 2.88 -15.73
C LYS A 27 -3.42 4.23 -16.09
N LYS A 28 -4.22 5.30 -16.20
CA LYS A 28 -3.76 6.66 -16.52
C LYS A 28 -2.87 7.29 -15.44
N HIS A 29 -3.12 6.99 -14.17
CA HIS A 29 -2.43 7.62 -13.03
C HIS A 29 -1.42 6.70 -12.35
N LYS A 30 -1.21 5.47 -12.85
CA LYS A 30 -0.29 4.49 -12.24
C LYS A 30 1.13 5.03 -12.06
N SER A 31 1.70 5.63 -13.10
CA SER A 31 3.07 6.18 -13.07
C SER A 31 3.21 7.33 -12.07
N CYS A 32 2.20 8.20 -11.98
CA CYS A 32 2.19 9.30 -11.01
C CYS A 32 2.09 8.76 -9.58
N ALA A 33 1.13 7.86 -9.30
CA ALA A 33 0.93 7.27 -7.98
C ALA A 33 2.18 6.52 -7.49
N SER A 34 2.84 5.77 -8.37
CA SER A 34 4.07 5.05 -8.01
C SER A 34 5.25 5.96 -7.76
N THR A 35 5.37 7.02 -8.55
CA THR A 35 6.41 8.03 -8.34
C THR A 35 6.21 8.71 -6.99
N CYS A 36 4.96 9.07 -6.64
CA CYS A 36 4.66 9.64 -5.33
C CYS A 36 5.01 8.68 -4.18
N LEU A 37 4.65 7.40 -4.28
CA LEU A 37 4.99 6.40 -3.24
C LEU A 37 6.51 6.24 -3.07
N LEU A 38 7.26 6.15 -4.17
CA LEU A 38 8.72 6.06 -4.11
C LEU A 38 9.34 7.32 -3.51
N VAL A 39 8.87 8.51 -3.90
CA VAL A 39 9.38 9.79 -3.35
C VAL A 39 9.15 9.84 -1.84
N LEU A 40 7.98 9.41 -1.35
CA LEU A 40 7.70 9.35 0.08
C LEU A 40 8.65 8.36 0.80
N ASP A 41 8.87 7.16 0.26
CA ASP A 41 9.79 6.17 0.84
C ASP A 41 11.24 6.68 0.90
N PHE A 42 11.71 7.34 -0.16
CA PHE A 42 13.04 7.94 -0.18
C PHE A 42 13.15 9.12 0.80
N SER A 43 12.10 9.96 0.90
CA SER A 43 12.09 11.10 1.82
C SER A 43 12.25 10.67 3.29
N VAL A 44 11.60 9.57 3.68
CA VAL A 44 11.73 9.00 5.02
C VAL A 44 13.16 8.59 5.32
N SER A 45 13.83 7.97 4.34
CA SER A 45 15.23 7.55 4.47
C SER A 45 16.18 8.75 4.60
N ILE A 46 15.91 9.83 3.86
CA ILE A 46 16.68 11.08 3.95
C ILE A 46 16.51 11.74 5.32
N ILE A 47 15.26 11.85 5.81
CA ILE A 47 14.96 12.43 7.13
C ILE A 47 15.63 11.63 8.25
N ALA A 48 15.58 10.29 8.17
CA ALA A 48 16.29 9.42 9.11
C ALA A 48 17.80 9.69 9.11
N GLY A 49 18.42 9.83 7.93
CA GLY A 49 19.84 10.15 7.80
C GLY A 49 20.21 11.51 8.40
N LEU A 50 19.42 12.55 8.12
CA LEU A 50 19.63 13.89 8.68
C LEU A 50 19.45 13.93 10.20
N PHE A 51 18.48 13.19 10.73
CA PHE A 51 18.25 13.08 12.17
C PHE A 51 19.47 12.52 12.91
N PHE A 52 20.05 11.44 12.37
CA PHE A 52 21.25 10.83 12.95
C PHE A 52 22.49 11.72 12.85
N LEU A 53 22.57 12.60 11.84
CA LEU A 53 23.68 13.52 11.66
C LEU A 53 23.58 14.74 12.61
N SER A 54 22.37 15.25 12.87
CA SER A 54 22.19 16.56 13.51
C SER A 54 21.70 16.55 14.95
N ILE A 55 20.92 15.55 15.39
CA ILE A 55 20.19 15.63 16.67
C ILE A 55 20.74 14.66 17.71
N SER A 56 20.74 13.36 17.42
CA SER A 56 21.17 12.35 18.37
C SER A 56 21.50 11.04 17.67
N ARG A 57 22.48 10.33 18.22
CA ARG A 57 22.85 8.98 17.78
C ARG A 57 21.97 7.89 18.41
N GLU A 58 21.03 8.28 19.26
CA GLU A 58 20.07 7.36 19.86
C GLU A 58 19.05 6.86 18.83
N TRP A 59 19.25 5.63 18.37
CA TRP A 59 18.37 4.97 17.40
C TRP A 59 16.92 4.81 17.90
N LYS A 60 16.72 4.71 19.22
CA LYS A 60 15.39 4.51 19.84
C LYS A 60 14.43 5.67 19.58
N LEU A 61 14.95 6.90 19.63
CA LEU A 61 14.14 8.11 19.43
C LEU A 61 13.58 8.19 18.01
N LEU A 62 14.26 7.58 17.04
CA LEU A 62 13.80 7.46 15.67
C LEU A 62 12.91 6.21 15.51
N MET A 63 13.32 5.05 16.02
CA MET A 63 12.60 3.81 15.73
C MET A 63 11.18 3.76 16.32
N TYR A 64 10.96 4.22 17.56
CA TYR A 64 9.65 4.12 18.18
C TYR A 64 8.58 4.97 17.47
N PRO A 65 8.82 6.25 17.15
CA PRO A 65 7.85 7.04 16.41
C PRO A 65 7.58 6.50 15.00
N PHE A 66 8.62 6.06 14.28
CA PHE A 66 8.46 5.48 12.95
C PHE A 66 7.65 4.19 12.99
N PHE A 67 7.89 3.33 13.97
CA PHE A 67 7.10 2.13 14.17
C PHE A 67 5.64 2.45 14.52
N ALA A 68 5.41 3.38 15.44
CA ALA A 68 4.06 3.79 15.82
C ALA A 68 3.28 4.41 14.65
N ALA A 69 3.92 5.31 13.88
CA ALA A 69 3.32 5.92 12.70
C ALA A 69 3.01 4.88 11.61
N GLY A 70 3.93 3.92 11.38
CA GLY A 70 3.72 2.83 10.42
C GLY A 70 2.60 1.89 10.85
N ALA A 71 2.50 1.54 12.13
CA ALA A 71 1.43 0.68 12.66
C ALA A 71 0.07 1.37 12.57
N LEU A 72 -0.02 2.65 12.95
CA LEU A 72 -1.23 3.45 12.81
C LEU A 72 -1.64 3.58 11.35
N GLY A 73 -0.70 3.89 10.45
CA GLY A 73 -0.95 3.97 9.02
C GLY A 73 -1.47 2.66 8.44
N TYR A 74 -0.89 1.53 8.84
CA TYR A 74 -1.35 0.20 8.42
C TYR A 74 -2.79 -0.07 8.85
N ILE A 75 -3.13 0.19 10.12
CA ILE A 75 -4.49 0.00 10.64
C ILE A 75 -5.50 0.85 9.85
N ILE A 76 -5.18 2.13 9.60
CA ILE A 76 -6.06 3.03 8.84
C ILE A 76 -6.27 2.51 7.41
N VAL A 77 -5.20 2.10 6.74
CA VAL A 77 -5.25 1.60 5.35
C VAL A 77 -6.08 0.33 5.27
N THR A 78 -5.89 -0.64 6.17
CA THR A 78 -6.66 -1.89 6.20
C THR A 78 -8.15 -1.66 6.46
N LEU A 79 -8.53 -0.61 7.19
CA LEU A 79 -9.95 -0.30 7.45
C LEU A 79 -10.60 0.49 6.31
N MET A 80 -9.86 1.34 5.61
CA MET A 80 -10.42 2.27 4.62
C MET A 80 -10.34 1.78 3.17
N VAL A 81 -9.39 0.89 2.86
CA VAL A 81 -9.11 0.50 1.49
C VAL A 81 -9.57 -0.93 1.26
N PRO A 82 -10.35 -1.20 0.21
CA PRO A 82 -10.81 -2.55 -0.08
C PRO A 82 -9.65 -3.43 -0.55
N GLU A 83 -9.84 -4.74 -0.44
CA GLU A 83 -8.88 -5.71 -0.94
C GLU A 83 -8.72 -5.61 -2.46
N SER A 84 -7.58 -6.08 -2.99
CA SER A 84 -7.32 -6.02 -4.42
C SER A 84 -8.37 -6.80 -5.23
N PRO A 85 -9.03 -6.17 -6.21
CA PRO A 85 -10.02 -6.85 -7.03
C PRO A 85 -9.38 -7.93 -7.92
N GLN A 86 -8.13 -7.75 -8.36
CA GLN A 86 -7.44 -8.76 -9.18
C GLN A 86 -7.11 -10.01 -8.36
N TRP A 87 -6.64 -9.83 -7.13
CA TRP A 87 -6.38 -10.95 -6.22
C TRP A 87 -7.66 -11.72 -5.89
N LEU A 88 -8.76 -11.01 -5.59
CA LEU A 88 -10.06 -11.63 -5.32
C LEU A 88 -10.59 -12.42 -6.53
N LEU A 89 -10.41 -11.91 -7.76
CA LEU A 89 -10.76 -12.63 -8.98
C LEU A 89 -9.92 -13.91 -9.16
N LEU A 90 -8.62 -13.84 -8.90
CA LEU A 90 -7.71 -15.01 -8.97
C LEU A 90 -8.08 -16.09 -7.94
N GLN A 91 -8.59 -15.69 -6.77
CA GLN A 91 -9.10 -16.60 -5.74
C GLN A 91 -10.51 -17.14 -6.04
N GLY A 92 -11.14 -16.75 -7.15
CA GLY A 92 -12.51 -17.14 -7.49
C GLY A 92 -13.60 -16.41 -6.68
N ARG A 93 -13.24 -15.44 -5.84
CA ARG A 93 -14.16 -14.65 -4.99
C ARG A 93 -14.77 -13.49 -5.78
N LYS A 94 -15.58 -13.82 -6.79
CA LYS A 94 -16.13 -12.86 -7.75
C LYS A 94 -17.02 -11.77 -7.11
N ALA A 95 -17.85 -12.13 -6.14
CA ALA A 95 -18.75 -11.18 -5.48
C ALA A 95 -18.00 -10.06 -4.76
N GLU A 96 -16.94 -10.40 -4.03
CA GLU A 96 -16.11 -9.45 -3.31
C GLU A 96 -15.26 -8.59 -4.25
N ALA A 97 -14.80 -9.17 -5.36
CA ALA A 97 -14.09 -8.40 -6.39
C ALA A 97 -14.99 -7.30 -6.98
N ILE A 98 -16.27 -7.60 -7.22
CA ILE A 98 -17.26 -6.62 -7.69
C ILE A 98 -17.49 -5.52 -6.64
N GLU A 99 -17.56 -5.88 -5.35
CA GLU A 99 -17.69 -4.92 -4.26
C GLU A 99 -16.49 -3.97 -4.19
N SER A 100 -15.27 -4.50 -4.27
CA SER A 100 -14.04 -3.69 -4.32
C SER A 100 -14.02 -2.76 -5.52
N LEU A 101 -14.38 -3.24 -6.72
CA LEU A 101 -14.47 -2.42 -7.93
C LEU A 101 -15.54 -1.32 -7.81
N ASN A 102 -16.70 -1.62 -7.23
CA ASN A 102 -17.77 -0.66 -7.01
C ASN A 102 -17.37 0.41 -5.97
N TYR A 103 -16.61 0.03 -4.94
CA TYR A 103 -16.02 0.97 -3.99
C TYR A 103 -15.06 1.94 -4.71
N ILE A 104 -14.15 1.41 -5.54
CA ILE A 104 -13.22 2.21 -6.34
C ILE A 104 -13.97 3.15 -7.29
N ALA A 105 -15.05 2.67 -7.93
CA ALA A 105 -15.90 3.48 -8.80
C ALA A 105 -16.57 4.63 -8.04
N LYS A 106 -17.06 4.38 -6.81
CA LYS A 106 -17.64 5.40 -5.93
C LYS A 106 -16.63 6.47 -5.55
N VAL A 107 -15.41 6.08 -5.16
CA VAL A 107 -14.32 7.02 -4.82
C VAL A 107 -13.94 7.88 -6.03
N ASN A 108 -13.88 7.27 -7.21
CA ASN A 108 -13.60 7.96 -8.46
C ASN A 108 -14.80 8.74 -9.06
N ARG A 109 -15.95 8.77 -8.37
CA ARG A 109 -17.21 9.38 -8.85
C ARG A 109 -17.62 8.90 -10.25
N SER A 110 -17.31 7.65 -10.57
CA SER A 110 -17.72 7.01 -11.82
C SER A 110 -19.12 6.42 -11.69
N ASN A 111 -19.93 6.58 -12.73
CA ASN A 111 -21.26 5.96 -12.82
C ASN A 111 -21.21 4.49 -13.28
N ASN A 112 -20.04 3.98 -13.64
CA ASN A 112 -19.85 2.62 -14.16
C ASN A 112 -19.82 1.60 -13.01
N ARG A 113 -20.98 1.32 -12.42
CA ARG A 113 -21.14 0.27 -11.41
C ARG A 113 -21.41 -1.08 -12.07
N ILE A 114 -20.82 -2.13 -11.53
CA ILE A 114 -20.97 -3.49 -12.03
C ILE A 114 -22.04 -4.19 -11.16
N SER A 115 -23.05 -4.79 -11.78
CA SER A 115 -24.04 -5.62 -11.07
C SER A 115 -23.41 -6.93 -10.60
N GLN A 116 -23.93 -7.51 -9.51
CA GLN A 116 -23.36 -8.74 -8.92
C GLN A 116 -23.54 -9.98 -9.82
N ASP A 117 -24.43 -9.91 -10.81
CA ASP A 117 -24.81 -11.02 -11.69
C ASP A 117 -23.89 -11.18 -12.91
N VAL A 118 -22.85 -10.35 -13.03
CA VAL A 118 -21.97 -10.35 -14.21
C VAL A 118 -20.99 -11.53 -14.13
N ASN A 119 -21.10 -12.45 -15.10
CA ASN A 119 -20.10 -13.49 -15.30
C ASN A 119 -18.86 -12.89 -15.98
N PHE A 120 -17.75 -12.78 -15.22
CA PHE A 120 -16.44 -12.54 -15.81
C PHE A 120 -16.09 -13.74 -16.71
N VAL A 121 -16.11 -13.51 -18.03
CA VAL A 121 -15.61 -14.47 -19.02
C VAL A 121 -14.09 -14.50 -18.86
N GLN A 122 -13.56 -15.70 -18.64
CA GLN A 122 -12.15 -15.94 -18.34
C GLN A 122 -11.33 -16.01 -19.63
#